data_AF-A0A162SRI2-F1
#
_entry.id   AF-A0A162SRI2-F1
#
_cell.length_a   1.000
_cell.length_b   1.000
_cell.length_c   1.000
_cell.angle_alpha   90.00
_cell.angle_beta   90.00
_cell.angle_gamma   90.00
#
_symmetry.space_group_name_H-M   'P 1'
#
loop_
_entity.id
_entity.type
_entity.pdbx_description
1 polymer ?
#
loop_
_entity_poly.entity_id
_entity_poly.type
_entity_poly.pdbx_seq_one_letter_code
_entity_poly.pdbx_strand_id
1 'polypeptide(L)' 'MILQNLKDTYIIPVIYNHETGDVAALIDGRTKESVVKYITKNFTKEQRESVLAVSLDMSKTYAAAVLECFPNAALVY' A
#
# COMPACT_ATOMS: atom_id res chain seq x y z
N MET A 1 -22.61 -8.66 8.26
CA MET A 1 -22.07 -7.29 8.20
C MET A 1 -23.21 -6.34 7.91
N ILE A 2 -23.51 -5.43 8.83
CA ILE A 2 -24.58 -4.43 8.64
C ILE A 2 -24.05 -3.35 7.70
N LEU A 3 -24.68 -3.17 6.54
CA LEU A 3 -24.38 -2.10 5.60
C LEU A 3 -25.16 -0.85 6.03
N GLN A 4 -24.54 0.00 6.85
CA GLN A 4 -25.00 1.39 7.02
C GLN A 4 -24.33 2.28 5.97
N ASN A 5 -25.12 3.19 5.40
CA ASN A 5 -24.71 4.23 4.46
C ASN A 5 -23.73 5.20 5.15
N LEU A 6 -22.43 4.87 5.17
CA LEU A 6 -21.38 5.75 5.65
C LEU A 6 -20.99 6.71 4.52
N LYS A 7 -21.70 7.85 4.43
CA LYS A 7 -21.35 8.92 3.49
C LYS A 7 -20.02 9.61 3.83
N ASP A 8 -19.44 9.33 4.99
CA ASP A 8 -18.19 9.94 5.48
C ASP A 8 -17.21 8.88 6.04
N THR A 9 -16.99 7.75 5.33
CA THR A 9 -15.93 6.81 5.72
C THR A 9 -14.57 7.43 5.42
N TYR A 10 -13.84 7.81 6.48
CA TYR A 10 -12.44 8.19 6.37
C TYR A 10 -11.58 6.91 6.27
N ILE A 11 -10.86 6.76 5.16
CA ILE A 11 -10.03 5.58 4.87
C ILE A 11 -8.56 6.02 4.84
N ILE A 12 -7.74 5.40 5.69
CA ILE A 12 -6.29 5.62 5.76
C ILE A 12 -5.58 4.41 5.16
N PRO A 13 -4.84 4.55 4.05
CA PRO A 13 -3.90 3.52 3.61
C PRO A 13 -2.85 3.23 4.68
N VAL A 14 -2.66 1.94 4.98
CA VAL A 14 -1.63 1.45 5.91
C VAL A 14 -0.61 0.63 5.12
N ILE A 15 0.67 0.89 5.35
CA ILE A 15 1.75 0.01 4.90
C ILE A 15 2.30 -0.67 6.14
N TYR A 16 2.32 -2.00 6.14
CA TYR A 16 2.82 -2.78 7.24
C TYR A 16 3.58 -4.01 6.75
N ASN A 17 4.50 -4.51 7.57
CA ASN A 17 5.19 -5.76 7.32
C ASN A 17 4.25 -6.91 7.71
N HIS A 18 3.94 -7.80 6.77
CA HIS A 18 3.02 -8.91 7.00
C HIS A 18 3.59 -10.00 7.94
N GLU A 19 4.92 -10.16 8.00
CA GLU A 19 5.58 -11.16 8.85
C GLU A 19 5.65 -10.70 10.31
N THR A 20 5.99 -9.43 10.54
CA THR A 20 6.20 -8.90 11.90
C THR A 20 4.99 -8.17 12.46
N GLY A 21 4.08 -7.70 11.61
CA GLY A 21 2.96 -6.83 11.98
C GLY A 21 3.35 -5.36 12.15
N ASP A 22 4.61 -4.98 11.92
CA ASP A 22 5.07 -3.61 12.12
C ASP A 22 4.44 -2.65 11.11
N VAL A 23 3.85 -1.56 11.61
CA VAL A 23 3.29 -0.50 10.77
C VAL A 23 4.41 0.44 10.33
N ALA A 24 4.69 0.44 9.03
CA ALA A 24 5.68 1.33 8.41
C ALA A 24 5.09 2.70 8.03
N ALA A 25 3.77 2.78 7.81
CA ALA A 25 3.12 4.03 7.41
C ALA A 25 1.62 4.07 7.69
N LEU A 26 1.14 5.24 8.08
CA LEU A 26 -0.24 5.68 7.95
C LEU A 26 -0.25 6.87 7.00
N ILE A 27 -0.94 6.75 5.86
CA ILE A 27 -0.88 7.75 4.80
C ILE A 27 -2.20 8.51 4.78
N ASP A 28 -2.16 9.82 5.02
CA ASP A 28 -3.36 10.66 4.91
C ASP A 28 -3.69 10.91 3.43
N GLY A 29 -4.96 10.70 3.07
CA GLY A 29 -5.44 10.78 1.69
C GLY A 29 -5.25 9.47 0.90
N ARG A 30 -6.35 8.94 0.38
CA ARG A 30 -6.41 7.70 -0.40
C ARG A 30 -6.16 7.92 -1.89
N THR A 31 -5.11 8.66 -2.27
CA THR A 31 -4.76 8.79 -3.69
C THR A 31 -3.58 7.88 -4.03
N LYS A 32 -3.57 7.38 -5.27
CA LYS A 32 -2.47 6.59 -5.81
C LYS A 32 -1.15 7.36 -5.68
N GLU A 33 -1.20 8.65 -5.97
CA GLU A 33 -0.07 9.57 -5.93
C GLU A 33 0.50 9.71 -4.51
N SER A 34 -0.33 9.80 -3.48
CA SER A 34 0.12 9.87 -2.09
C SER A 34 0.89 8.61 -1.67
N VAL A 35 0.38 7.43 -2.04
CA VAL A 35 1.03 6.14 -1.72
C VAL A 35 2.36 5.98 -2.45
N VAL A 36 2.38 6.22 -3.76
CA VAL A 36 3.60 6.14 -4.58
C VAL A 36 4.65 7.13 -4.09
N LYS A 37 4.25 8.36 -3.77
CA LYS A 37 5.16 9.38 -3.23
C LYS A 37 5.75 8.97 -1.89
N TYR A 38 4.96 8.35 -1.02
CA TYR A 38 5.46 7.84 0.26
C TYR A 38 6.51 6.75 0.04
N ILE A 39 6.20 5.75 -0.79
CA ILE A 39 7.10 4.61 -1.02
C ILE A 39 8.43 5.10 -1.62
N THR A 40 8.36 5.91 -2.68
CA THR A 40 9.56 6.40 -3.38
C THR A 40 10.42 7.34 -2.54
N LYS A 41 9.83 8.07 -1.59
CA LYS A 41 10.57 8.98 -0.71
C LYS A 41 11.21 8.28 0.50
N ASN A 42 10.55 7.26 1.06
CA ASN A 42 10.95 6.69 2.35
C ASN A 42 11.66 5.34 2.26
N PHE A 43 11.53 4.63 1.14
CA PHE A 43 12.21 3.36 0.93
C PHE A 43 13.37 3.55 -0.04
N THR A 44 14.55 3.06 0.32
CA THR A 44 15.69 3.03 -0.59
C THR A 44 15.41 2.11 -1.78
N LYS A 45 16.24 2.20 -2.82
CA LYS A 45 16.13 1.30 -3.96
C LYS A 45 16.30 -0.16 -3.53
N GLU A 46 17.30 -0.44 -2.70
CA GLU A 46 17.61 -1.78 -2.20
C GLU A 46 16.45 -2.35 -1.37
N GLN A 47 15.83 -1.53 -0.51
CA GLN A 47 14.66 -1.94 0.25
C GLN A 47 13.49 -2.28 -0.67
N ARG A 48 13.22 -1.45 -1.69
CA ARG A 48 12.15 -1.71 -2.65
C ARG A 48 12.39 -2.97 -3.49
N GLU A 49 13.63 -3.25 -3.85
CA GLU A 49 14.04 -4.47 -4.56
C GLU A 49 14.00 -5.71 -3.67
N SER A 50 14.12 -5.56 -2.34
CA SER A 50 14.05 -6.67 -1.39
C SER A 50 12.63 -7.18 -1.12
N VAL A 51 11.60 -6.38 -1.45
CA VAL A 51 10.19 -6.78 -1.29
C VAL A 51 9.82 -7.79 -2.38
N LEU A 52 9.41 -8.99 -1.96
CA LEU A 52 9.07 -10.11 -2.86
C LEU A 52 7.56 -10.32 -3.03
N ALA A 53 6.75 -9.79 -2.13
CA ALA A 53 5.30 -9.94 -2.18
C ALA A 53 4.61 -8.70 -1.63
N VAL A 54 3.52 -8.29 -2.26
CA VAL A 54 2.65 -7.21 -1.78
C VAL A 54 1.21 -7.70 -1.83
N SER A 55 0.49 -7.54 -0.73
CA SER A 55 -0.97 -7.70 -0.67
C SER A 55 -1.64 -6.33 -0.60
N LEU A 56 -2.77 -6.18 -1.28
CA LEU A 56 -3.50 -4.91 -1.37
C LEU A 56 -5.00 -5.14 -1.27
N ASP A 57 -5.63 -4.50 -0.28
CA ASP A 57 -7.08 -4.44 -0.12
C ASP A 57 -7.73 -3.34 -0.98
N MET A 58 -7.16 -3.07 -2.18
CA MET A 58 -7.59 -1.98 -3.07
C MET A 58 -7.68 -2.41 -4.54
N SER A 59 -8.31 -1.55 -5.35
CA SER A 59 -8.58 -1.84 -6.77
C SER A 59 -7.31 -2.12 -7.58
N LYS A 60 -7.46 -2.89 -8.67
CA LYS A 60 -6.34 -3.28 -9.57
C LYS A 60 -5.51 -2.11 -10.08
N THR A 61 -6.10 -0.92 -10.24
CA THR A 61 -5.39 0.29 -10.69
C THR A 61 -4.36 0.78 -9.67
N TYR A 62 -4.60 0.59 -8.37
CA TYR A 62 -3.62 0.90 -7.32
C TYR A 62 -2.51 -0.16 -7.29
N ALA A 63 -2.86 -1.42 -7.52
CA ALA A 63 -1.90 -2.51 -7.51
C ALA A 63 -0.80 -2.34 -8.54
N ALA A 64 -1.13 -1.96 -9.78
CA ALA A 64 -0.12 -1.74 -10.81
C ALA A 64 0.91 -0.67 -10.40
N ALA A 65 0.46 0.50 -9.92
CA ALA A 65 1.35 1.59 -9.55
C ALA A 65 2.20 1.29 -8.30
N VAL A 66 1.67 0.51 -7.36
CA VAL A 66 2.44 0.05 -6.19
C VAL A 66 3.48 -0.99 -6.61
N LEU A 67 3.16 -1.92 -7.51
CA LEU A 67 4.11 -2.91 -8.01
C LEU A 67 5.27 -2.26 -8.80
N GLU A 68 5.02 -1.17 -9.53
CA GLU A 68 6.09 -0.39 -10.16
C GLU A 68 7.10 0.15 -9.13
N CYS A 69 6.67 0.35 -7.87
CA CYS A 69 7.57 0.76 -6.80
C CYS A 69 8.41 -0.40 -6.25
N PHE A 70 7.95 -1.65 -6.37
CA PHE A 70 8.56 -2.87 -5.83
C PHE A 70 8.83 -3.88 -6.97
N PRO A 71 9.93 -3.71 -7.73
CA PRO A 71 10.09 -4.35 -9.04
C PRO A 71 10.21 -5.88 -8.99
N ASN A 72 10.58 -6.44 -7.84
CA ASN A 72 10.71 -7.90 -7.64
C ASN A 72 9.49 -8.51 -6.94
N ALA A 73 8.47 -7.70 -6.64
CA ALA A 73 7.32 -8.16 -5.90
C ALA A 73 6.26 -8.79 -6.81
N ALA A 74 5.67 -9.89 -6.35
CA ALA A 74 4.42 -10.42 -6.89
C ALA A 74 3.21 -9.90 -6.10
N LEU A 75 2.09 -9.69 -6.78
CA LEU A 75 0.81 -9.43 -6.12
C LEU A 75 0.29 -10.74 -5.50
N VAL A 76 0.00 -10.71 -4.20
CA VAL A 76 -0.60 -11.82 -3.47
C VAL A 76 -1.94 -11.40 -2.86
N TYR A 77 -2.90 -12.33 -2.80
CA TYR A 77 -4.27 -12.09 -2.32
C TYR A 77 -4.50 -12.75 -0.97
#